data_AF-A0ABD1D8V1-F1
#
_entry.id   AF-A0ABD1D8V1-F1
#
_cell.length_a   1.000
_cell.length_b   1.000
_cell.length_c   1.000
_cell.angle_alpha   90.00
_cell.angle_beta   90.00
_cell.angle_gamma   90.00
#
_symmetry.space_group_name_H-M   'P 1'
#
loop_
_entity.id
_entity.type
_entity.pdbx_description
1 polymer ?
#
loop_
_entity_poly.entity_id
_entity_poly.type
_entity_poly.pdbx_seq_one_letter_code
_entity_poly.pdbx_strand_id
1 'polypeptide(L)'
;MTANGQPDQSRGSRYVLKDYVNGKLLYCYAPPEVEQTQYHRFPERQKEEIDVKLLPPRQQRAMKMGTTTGKDIDSQFFQDRAQTGFVKGRSDFPNIRPSAVGVSAEQQQQQMPGGVMIAGKPWKHQKREKKEKLRRKYAHLDQH
;
A
#
# COMPACT_ATOMS: atom_id res chain seq x y z
N MET A 1 11.22 32.47 -36.96
CA MET A 1 11.90 32.04 -38.19
C MET A 1 11.71 33.12 -39.23
N THR A 2 12.74 33.43 -40.00
CA THR A 2 12.62 34.37 -41.14
C THR A 2 11.91 33.70 -42.31
N ALA A 3 11.48 34.48 -43.31
CA ALA A 3 10.83 33.95 -44.51
C ALA A 3 11.67 32.90 -45.25
N ASN A 4 13.01 32.95 -45.10
CA ASN A 4 13.95 32.02 -45.71
C ASN A 4 14.21 30.77 -44.85
N GLY A 5 13.39 30.54 -43.81
CA GLY A 5 13.53 29.39 -42.91
C GLY A 5 14.70 29.49 -41.92
N GLN A 6 15.41 30.62 -41.86
CA GLN A 6 16.53 30.78 -40.93
C GLN A 6 16.02 31.05 -39.49
N PRO A 7 16.76 30.58 -38.46
CA PRO A 7 16.46 30.93 -37.08
C PRO A 7 16.60 32.45 -36.88
N ASP A 8 15.58 33.04 -36.28
CA ASP A 8 15.54 34.48 -36.03
C ASP A 8 16.28 34.81 -34.74
N GLN A 9 17.55 35.17 -34.87
CA GLN A 9 18.44 35.48 -33.76
C GLN A 9 17.92 36.67 -32.94
N SER A 10 17.43 37.72 -33.61
CA SER A 10 16.92 38.93 -32.95
C SER A 10 15.73 38.65 -32.04
N ARG A 11 14.84 37.75 -32.47
CA ARG A 11 13.68 37.33 -31.71
C ARG A 11 14.07 36.39 -30.57
N GLY A 12 15.00 35.47 -30.83
CA GLY A 12 15.57 34.59 -29.80
C GLY A 12 16.20 35.38 -28.66
N SER A 13 17.12 36.31 -28.97
CA SER A 13 17.77 37.16 -27.97
C SER A 13 16.78 37.97 -27.15
N ARG A 14 15.74 38.53 -27.78
CA ARG A 14 14.67 39.26 -27.07
C ARG A 14 13.93 38.38 -26.07
N TYR A 15 13.64 37.12 -26.41
CA TYR A 15 13.00 36.19 -25.47
C TYR A 15 13.93 35.82 -24.31
N VAL A 16 15.21 35.58 -24.56
CA VAL A 16 16.19 35.31 -23.50
C VAL A 16 16.26 36.49 -22.52
N LEU A 17 16.40 37.72 -23.02
CA LEU A 17 16.44 38.93 -22.18
C LEU A 17 15.12 39.15 -21.43
N LYS A 18 13.98 38.91 -22.08
CA LYS A 18 12.66 38.99 -21.45
C LYS A 18 12.53 37.97 -20.31
N ASP A 19 12.98 36.74 -20.51
CA ASP A 19 12.87 35.69 -19.50
C ASP A 19 13.86 35.89 -18.35
N TYR A 20 15.01 36.52 -18.62
CA TYR A 20 15.93 37.00 -17.59
C TYR A 20 15.29 38.07 -16.70
N VAL A 21 14.74 39.14 -17.29
CA VAL A 21 14.10 40.24 -16.52
C VAL A 21 12.86 39.76 -15.76
N ASN A 22 12.12 38.80 -16.31
CA ASN A 22 10.95 38.21 -15.63
C ASN A 22 11.30 37.13 -14.59
N GLY A 23 12.59 36.81 -14.39
CA GLY A 23 13.02 35.79 -13.42
C GLY A 23 12.65 34.35 -13.79
N LYS A 24 12.36 34.07 -15.06
CA LYS A 24 12.17 32.69 -15.53
C LYS A 24 13.49 31.94 -15.70
N LEU A 25 14.56 32.67 -16.00
CA LEU A 25 15.91 32.13 -16.03
C LEU A 25 16.51 32.21 -14.62
N LEU A 26 16.95 31.07 -14.09
CA LEU A 26 17.67 30.99 -12.82
C LEU A 26 19.13 31.44 -13.01
N TYR A 27 19.31 32.73 -13.25
CA TYR A 27 20.61 33.35 -13.40
C TYR A 27 20.60 34.74 -12.75
N CYS A 28 21.63 35.04 -11.97
CA CYS A 28 21.84 36.34 -11.34
C CYS A 28 23.33 36.68 -11.37
N TYR A 29 23.65 37.95 -11.57
CA TYR A 29 25.03 38.42 -11.46
C TYR A 29 25.42 38.49 -9.99
N ALA A 30 26.68 38.18 -9.68
CA ALA A 30 27.18 38.27 -8.32
C ALA A 30 27.16 39.73 -7.85
N PRO A 31 26.89 40.00 -6.56
CA PRO A 31 27.09 41.33 -6.01
C PRO A 31 28.56 41.76 -6.17
N PRO A 32 28.86 43.07 -6.22
CA PRO A 32 30.20 43.58 -6.54
C PRO A 32 31.31 43.14 -5.58
N GLU A 33 30.95 42.65 -4.38
CA GLU A 33 31.88 42.18 -3.36
C GLU A 33 32.25 40.70 -3.49
N VAL A 34 31.58 39.95 -4.38
CA VAL A 34 31.75 38.49 -4.52
C VAL A 34 32.18 38.14 -5.94
N GLU A 35 33.20 37.28 -6.05
CA GLU A 35 33.65 36.73 -7.32
C GLU A 35 32.56 35.91 -8.02
N GLN A 36 32.36 36.18 -9.31
CA GLN A 36 31.29 35.57 -10.10
C GLN A 36 31.39 34.04 -10.17
N THR A 37 32.61 33.52 -10.23
CA THR A 37 32.92 32.07 -10.30
C THR A 37 32.55 31.35 -9.01
N GLN A 38 32.70 32.02 -7.86
CA GLN A 38 32.31 31.49 -6.56
C GLN A 38 30.79 31.56 -6.37
N TYR A 39 30.16 32.65 -6.80
CA TYR A 39 28.72 32.85 -6.66
C TYR A 39 27.89 31.85 -7.48
N HIS A 40 28.35 31.47 -8.68
CA HIS A 40 27.71 30.46 -9.53
C HIS A 40 28.09 29.02 -9.18
N ARG A 41 28.80 28.80 -8.08
CA ARG A 41 29.08 27.45 -7.60
C ARG A 41 27.89 26.92 -6.80
N PHE A 42 27.02 26.18 -7.47
CA PHE A 42 25.91 25.50 -6.80
C PHE A 42 26.42 24.32 -5.97
N PRO A 43 25.95 24.14 -4.73
CA PRO A 43 26.25 22.93 -3.97
C PRO A 43 25.69 21.71 -4.70
N GLU A 44 26.26 20.54 -4.43
CA GLU A 44 25.69 19.30 -4.94
C GLU A 44 24.24 19.14 -4.49
N ARG A 45 23.43 18.54 -5.34
CA ARG A 45 22.03 18.26 -5.02
C ARG A 45 21.97 17.32 -3.82
N GLN A 46 21.74 17.89 -2.65
CA GLN A 46 21.46 17.12 -1.45
C GLN A 46 20.06 16.53 -1.58
N LYS A 47 19.97 15.21 -1.56
CA LYS A 47 18.69 14.54 -1.30
C LYS A 47 18.50 14.60 0.21
N GLU A 48 17.47 15.29 0.67
CA GLU A 48 17.12 15.22 2.08
C GLU A 48 16.77 13.77 2.41
N GLU A 49 17.45 13.22 3.42
CA GLU A 49 17.14 11.91 3.94
C GLU A 49 15.81 12.00 4.68
N ILE A 50 14.75 11.58 3.99
CA ILE A 50 13.42 11.56 4.58
C ILE A 50 13.38 10.39 5.58
N ASP A 51 13.22 10.68 6.87
CA ASP A 51 12.91 9.63 7.84
C ASP A 51 11.53 9.05 7.54
N VAL A 52 11.55 7.84 6.97
CA VAL A 52 10.33 7.12 6.60
C VAL A 52 9.41 6.96 7.79
N LYS A 53 9.91 6.90 9.04
CA LYS A 53 9.07 6.71 10.23
C LYS A 53 8.17 7.91 10.52
N LEU A 54 8.58 9.11 10.14
CA LEU A 54 7.85 10.36 10.39
C LEU A 54 6.79 10.64 9.31
N LEU A 55 6.87 9.93 8.17
CA LEU A 55 5.93 10.11 7.07
C LEU A 55 4.52 9.62 7.43
N PRO A 56 3.46 10.18 6.82
CA PRO A 56 2.11 9.62 6.93
C PRO A 56 2.06 8.16 6.47
N PRO A 57 1.22 7.29 7.08
CA PRO A 57 1.19 5.85 6.78
C PRO A 57 0.97 5.49 5.30
N ARG A 58 0.33 6.36 4.50
CA ARG A 58 0.19 6.18 3.06
C ARG A 58 1.49 6.44 2.31
N GLN A 59 2.21 7.49 2.68
CA GLN A 59 3.49 7.85 2.06
C GLN A 59 4.58 6.87 2.48
N GLN A 60 4.57 6.39 3.73
CA GLN A 60 5.43 5.29 4.17
C GLN A 60 5.31 4.06 3.27
N ARG A 61 4.08 3.66 2.92
CA ARG A 61 3.82 2.51 2.03
C ARG A 61 4.33 2.76 0.62
N ALA A 62 4.06 3.93 0.05
CA ALA A 62 4.55 4.27 -1.29
C ALA A 62 6.10 4.29 -1.34
N MET A 63 6.75 4.77 -0.28
CA MET A 63 8.22 4.79 -0.16
C MET A 63 8.83 3.42 0.17
N LYS A 64 8.07 2.51 0.78
CA LYS A 64 8.48 1.11 1.02
C LYS A 64 8.63 0.30 -0.26
N MET A 65 8.23 0.82 -1.42
CA MET A 65 8.48 0.19 -2.72
C MET A 65 9.95 0.29 -3.18
N GLY A 66 10.89 0.28 -2.23
CA GLY A 66 12.31 0.08 -2.49
C GLY A 66 12.55 -1.40 -2.77
N THR A 67 12.99 -1.70 -3.99
CA THR A 67 13.52 -3.00 -4.47
C THR A 67 13.14 -4.21 -3.61
N THR A 68 11.88 -4.65 -3.68
CA THR A 68 11.54 -6.02 -3.24
C THR A 68 12.41 -6.97 -4.04
N THR A 69 13.37 -7.62 -3.39
CA THR A 69 14.22 -8.60 -4.06
C THR A 69 13.34 -9.82 -4.38
N GLY A 70 13.60 -10.55 -5.45
CA GLY A 70 12.81 -11.74 -5.80
C GLY A 70 12.69 -12.74 -4.63
N LYS A 71 13.74 -12.83 -3.79
CA LYS A 71 13.75 -13.62 -2.55
C LYS A 71 12.71 -13.17 -1.52
N ASP A 72 12.45 -11.87 -1.41
CA ASP A 72 11.46 -11.33 -0.47
C ASP A 72 10.05 -11.72 -0.90
N ILE A 73 9.79 -11.66 -2.22
CA ILE A 73 8.51 -12.07 -2.83
C ILE A 73 8.30 -13.57 -2.62
N ASP A 74 9.31 -14.39 -2.96
CA ASP A 74 9.26 -15.84 -2.81
C ASP A 74 9.01 -16.22 -1.34
N SER A 75 9.71 -15.58 -0.40
CA SER A 75 9.51 -15.84 1.03
C SER A 75 8.09 -15.52 1.49
N GLN A 76 7.49 -14.42 1.02
CA GLN A 76 6.11 -14.06 1.37
C GLN A 76 5.08 -14.98 0.74
N PHE A 77 5.36 -15.47 -0.48
CA PHE A 77 4.46 -16.33 -1.23
C PHE A 77 4.47 -17.78 -0.72
N PHE A 78 5.66 -18.34 -0.50
CA PHE A 78 5.85 -19.72 -0.04
C PHE A 78 5.83 -19.88 1.48
N GLN A 79 5.61 -18.80 2.23
CA GLN A 79 5.29 -18.89 3.66
C GLN A 79 4.05 -19.77 3.84
N ASP A 80 4.17 -20.83 4.63
CA ASP A 80 3.05 -21.70 5.00
C ASP A 80 2.08 -20.93 5.91
N ARG A 81 1.21 -20.16 5.26
CA ARG A 81 0.12 -19.44 5.92
C ARG A 81 -1.03 -20.42 5.99
N ALA A 82 -1.46 -20.73 7.21
CA ALA A 82 -2.75 -21.37 7.44
C ALA A 82 -3.88 -20.45 6.92
N GLN A 83 -4.16 -20.53 5.62
CA GLN A 83 -5.24 -19.78 4.98
C GLN A 83 -6.56 -20.38 5.44
N THR A 84 -7.18 -19.76 6.44
CA THR A 84 -8.56 -20.08 6.78
C THR A 84 -9.46 -19.55 5.67
N GLY A 85 -10.05 -20.47 4.90
CA GLY A 85 -10.95 -20.11 3.81
C GLY A 85 -12.20 -19.40 4.35
N PHE A 86 -12.37 -18.12 4.05
CA PHE A 86 -13.58 -17.39 4.44
C PHE A 86 -14.75 -17.78 3.52
N VAL A 87 -15.62 -18.65 4.00
CA VAL A 87 -16.85 -19.02 3.30
C VAL A 87 -17.93 -17.96 3.53
N LYS A 88 -18.65 -17.58 2.47
CA LYS A 88 -19.82 -16.72 2.55
C LYS A 88 -20.92 -17.43 3.36
N GLY A 89 -21.07 -17.11 4.64
CA GLY A 89 -22.04 -17.76 5.51
C GLY A 89 -21.84 -17.45 6.99
N ARG A 90 -22.53 -18.18 7.87
CA ARG A 90 -22.22 -18.20 9.31
C ARG A 90 -20.95 -19.03 9.51
N SER A 91 -19.93 -18.47 10.16
CA SER A 91 -18.75 -19.22 10.60
C SER A 91 -19.02 -20.02 11.86
N ASP A 92 -20.00 -19.60 12.65
CA ASP A 92 -20.28 -20.15 13.97
C ASP A 92 -21.47 -21.10 13.85
N PHE A 93 -21.20 -22.30 13.35
CA PHE A 93 -22.14 -23.41 13.49
C PHE A 93 -21.87 -24.04 14.85
N PRO A 94 -22.77 -23.92 15.85
CA PRO A 94 -22.54 -24.46 17.19
C PRO A 94 -22.32 -25.99 17.21
N ASN A 95 -22.65 -26.70 16.13
CA ASN A 95 -22.57 -28.15 16.03
C ASN A 95 -21.60 -28.67 14.95
N ILE A 96 -20.81 -27.82 14.29
CA ILE A 96 -19.75 -28.28 13.37
C ILE A 96 -18.42 -27.92 14.01
N ARG A 97 -17.83 -28.87 14.73
CA ARG A 97 -16.40 -28.80 15.06
C ARG A 97 -15.65 -29.07 13.75
N PRO A 98 -14.83 -28.14 13.22
CA PRO A 98 -13.91 -28.51 12.16
C PRO A 98 -13.01 -29.60 12.74
N SER A 99 -12.96 -30.75 12.07
CA SER A 99 -12.08 -31.86 12.44
C SER A 99 -10.64 -31.41 12.29
N ALA A 100 -10.09 -30.84 13.36
CA ALA A 100 -8.67 -30.62 13.51
C ALA A 100 -8.12 -31.81 14.31
N VAL A 101 -7.36 -32.64 13.61
CA VAL A 101 -6.17 -33.35 14.09
C VAL A 101 -6.35 -34.16 15.39
N GLY A 102 -6.49 -35.48 15.20
CA GLY A 102 -5.91 -36.52 16.06
C GLY A 102 -6.26 -36.47 17.55
N VAL A 103 -7.37 -37.08 17.95
CA VAL A 103 -7.48 -37.70 19.28
C VAL A 103 -8.20 -39.05 19.15
N SER A 104 -7.53 -40.06 19.68
CA SER A 104 -7.79 -41.49 19.64
C SER A 104 -9.20 -41.87 20.12
N ALA A 105 -9.77 -42.84 19.41
CA ALA A 105 -10.98 -43.54 19.83
C ALA A 105 -10.69 -44.44 21.04
N GLU A 106 -11.46 -44.27 22.13
CA GLU A 106 -11.66 -45.32 23.14
C GLU A 106 -12.97 -45.09 23.93
N GLN A 107 -13.91 -46.01 23.69
CA GLN A 107 -14.92 -46.62 24.58
C GLN A 107 -15.62 -45.77 25.67
N GLN A 108 -16.96 -45.68 25.60
CA GLN A 108 -17.85 -46.50 26.44
C GLN A 108 -19.35 -46.35 26.07
N GLN A 109 -20.06 -47.47 26.28
CA GLN A 109 -21.44 -47.79 25.92
C GLN A 109 -22.48 -47.05 26.78
N GLN A 110 -23.66 -46.75 26.20
CA GLN A 110 -24.92 -47.43 26.53
C GLN A 110 -26.08 -46.95 25.64
N GLN A 111 -26.81 -47.92 25.10
CA GLN A 111 -27.98 -47.75 24.24
C GLN A 111 -29.23 -47.43 25.06
N MET A 112 -30.10 -46.57 24.53
CA MET A 112 -31.56 -46.71 24.63
C MET A 112 -32.19 -46.38 23.27
N PRO A 113 -33.28 -47.08 22.86
CA PRO A 113 -33.85 -46.98 21.53
C PRO A 113 -34.91 -45.88 21.45
N GLY A 114 -35.02 -45.23 20.28
CA GLY A 114 -36.22 -44.48 19.90
C GLY A 114 -36.41 -43.13 20.58
N GLY A 115 -35.62 -42.13 20.19
CA GLY A 115 -35.86 -40.74 20.57
C GLY A 115 -34.84 -39.81 19.95
N VAL A 116 -35.11 -39.30 18.75
CA VAL A 116 -34.34 -38.18 18.20
C VAL A 116 -34.63 -36.97 19.07
N MET A 117 -33.74 -36.65 20.01
CA MET A 117 -33.77 -35.39 20.72
C MET A 117 -33.36 -34.29 19.73
N ILE A 118 -34.34 -33.75 19.01
CA ILE A 118 -34.18 -32.52 18.23
C ILE A 118 -33.97 -31.40 19.24
N ALA A 119 -32.70 -31.11 19.55
CA ALA A 119 -32.32 -29.88 20.22
C ALA A 119 -32.97 -28.71 19.47
N GLY A 120 -33.66 -27.84 20.22
CA GLY A 120 -34.60 -26.86 19.68
C GLY A 120 -34.08 -26.01 18.52
N LYS A 121 -35.02 -25.50 17.72
CA LYS A 121 -34.77 -24.73 16.49
C LYS A 121 -33.62 -23.71 16.68
N PRO A 122 -32.50 -23.81 15.93
CA PRO A 122 -31.26 -23.06 16.19
C PRO A 122 -31.34 -21.57 15.80
N TRP A 123 -32.53 -21.06 15.50
CA TRP A 123 -32.74 -19.70 14.97
C TRP A 123 -33.53 -18.78 15.90
N LYS A 124 -34.08 -19.29 17.00
CA LYS A 124 -34.83 -18.45 17.94
C LYS A 124 -33.84 -17.72 18.86
N HIS A 125 -33.70 -16.42 18.63
CA HIS A 125 -32.90 -15.44 19.41
C HIS A 125 -31.41 -15.30 19.07
N GLN A 126 -31.03 -15.36 17.78
CA GLN A 126 -29.72 -14.85 17.36
C GLN A 126 -29.88 -13.58 16.54
N LYS A 127 -29.44 -12.45 17.12
CA LYS A 127 -29.46 -11.13 16.47
C LYS A 127 -28.67 -11.24 15.16
N ARG A 128 -29.35 -11.01 14.03
CA ARG A 128 -28.75 -11.11 12.70
C ARG A 128 -27.70 -10.01 12.57
N GLU A 129 -26.42 -10.38 12.59
CA GLU A 129 -25.35 -9.44 12.33
C GLU A 129 -25.56 -8.79 10.95
N LYS A 130 -25.23 -7.50 10.86
CA LYS A 130 -25.31 -6.76 9.60
C LYS A 130 -24.39 -7.46 8.60
N LYS A 131 -24.96 -7.89 7.47
CA LYS A 131 -24.19 -8.51 6.38
C LYS A 131 -23.24 -7.47 5.80
N GLU A 132 -21.99 -7.50 6.22
CA GLU A 132 -20.93 -6.70 5.63
C GLU A 132 -20.21 -7.51 4.54
N LYS A 133 -19.82 -6.83 3.47
CA LYS A 133 -19.07 -7.45 2.38
C LYS A 133 -17.69 -7.86 2.91
N LEU A 134 -17.25 -9.10 2.62
CA LEU A 134 -15.95 -9.61 3.08
C LEU A 134 -14.80 -8.65 2.72
N ARG A 135 -14.81 -8.07 1.51
CA ARG A 135 -13.84 -7.05 1.09
C ARG A 135 -13.77 -5.80 1.97
N ARG A 136 -14.83 -5.46 2.71
CA ARG A 136 -14.82 -4.32 3.64
C ARG A 136 -14.25 -4.75 4.99
N LYS A 137 -14.67 -5.91 5.50
CA LYS A 137 -14.15 -6.50 6.75
C LYS A 137 -12.65 -6.77 6.67
N TYR A 138 -12.18 -7.29 5.53
CA TYR A 138 -10.79 -7.67 5.30
C TYR A 138 -10.02 -6.66 4.43
N ALA A 139 -10.54 -5.43 4.26
CA ALA A 139 -9.87 -4.36 3.51
C ALA A 139 -8.47 -4.00 4.04
N HIS A 140 -8.16 -4.39 5.28
CA HIS A 140 -6.85 -4.19 5.89
C HIS A 140 -5.81 -5.22 5.43
N LEU A 141 -6.24 -6.39 4.94
CA LEU A 141 -5.35 -7.44 4.41
C LEU A 141 -4.90 -7.14 2.98
N ASP A 142 -5.71 -6.41 2.22
CA ASP A 142 -5.40 -6.02 0.83
C ASP A 142 -4.50 -4.77 0.73
N GLN A 143 -4.08 -4.20 1.87
CA GLN A 143 -3.22 -3.02 1.95
C GLN A 143 -1.74 -3.43 1.98
N HIS A 144 -1.21 -3.88 0.85
CA HIS A 144 0.23 -4.08 0.64
C HIS A 144 0.92 -2.80 0.16
#